data_AF-A0A916HUA0-F1
#
_entry.id   AF-A0A916HUA0-F1
#
_cell.length_a   1.000
_cell.length_b   1.000
_cell.length_c   1.000
_cell.angle_alpha   90.00
_cell.angle_beta   90.00
_cell.angle_gamma   90.00
#
_symmetry.space_group_name_H-M   'P 1'
#
loop_
_entity.id
_entity.type
_entity.pdbx_description
1 polymer ?
#
loop_
_entity_poly.entity_id
_entity_poly.type
_entity_poly.pdbx_seq_one_letter_code
_entity_poly.pdbx_strand_id
1 'polypeptide(L)'
;MTDLSTFAQYIKLADQLIEKVSKEDLAECARLLALNVAHYQNKYGELPLEEQLAMIGMTKPNDEQIQMLTDGMEILVGVLGNVVTGIGESKH
;
A
#
# COMPACT_ATOMS: atom_id res chain seq x y z
N MET A 1 -7.18 -14.82 11.53
CA MET A 1 -6.52 -15.78 10.63
C MET A 1 -6.61 -15.18 9.26
N THR A 2 -5.56 -14.50 8.83
CA THR A 2 -5.57 -13.75 7.58
C THR A 2 -5.14 -14.71 6.50
N ASP A 3 -6.12 -15.08 5.69
CA ASP A 3 -5.93 -16.09 4.66
C ASP A 3 -5.13 -15.46 3.51
N LEU A 4 -4.23 -16.25 2.92
CA LEU A 4 -3.52 -15.89 1.69
C LEU A 4 -4.51 -15.48 0.58
N SER A 5 -5.76 -15.94 0.65
CA SER A 5 -6.83 -15.52 -0.25
C SER A 5 -7.17 -14.03 -0.16
N THR A 6 -7.18 -13.42 1.04
CA THR A 6 -7.43 -11.98 1.22
C THR A 6 -6.29 -11.15 0.65
N PHE A 7 -5.05 -11.54 0.94
CA PHE A 7 -3.87 -10.90 0.37
C PHE A 7 -3.88 -10.93 -1.17
N ALA A 8 -4.19 -12.10 -1.76
CA ALA A 8 -4.30 -12.27 -3.20
C ALA A 8 -5.42 -11.41 -3.83
N GLN A 9 -6.53 -11.21 -3.11
CA GLN A 9 -7.61 -10.32 -3.55
C GLN A 9 -7.17 -8.86 -3.61
N TYR A 10 -6.45 -8.37 -2.60
CA TYR A 10 -5.93 -7.00 -2.62
C TYR A 10 -4.84 -6.79 -3.69
N ILE A 11 -3.97 -7.78 -3.95
CA ILE A 11 -3.04 -7.74 -5.09
C ILE A 11 -3.81 -7.57 -6.39
N LYS A 12 -4.80 -8.44 -6.64
CA LYS A 12 -5.60 -8.39 -7.87
C LYS A 12 -6.30 -7.04 -8.03
N LEU A 13 -6.81 -6.47 -6.94
CA LEU A 13 -7.46 -5.18 -6.98
C LEU A 13 -6.46 -4.04 -7.24
N ALA A 14 -5.28 -4.09 -6.63
CA ALA A 14 -4.21 -3.14 -6.90
C ALA A 14 -3.80 -3.17 -8.38
N ASP A 15 -3.59 -4.36 -8.95
CA ASP A 15 -3.27 -4.52 -10.38
C ASP A 15 -4.36 -3.91 -11.27
N GLN A 16 -5.63 -4.17 -10.98
CA GLN A 16 -6.76 -3.59 -11.71
C GLN A 16 -6.85 -2.06 -11.60
N LEU A 17 -6.41 -1.47 -10.50
CA LEU A 17 -6.35 -0.01 -10.33
C LEU A 17 -5.13 0.56 -11.09
N ILE A 18 -3.97 -0.10 -10.99
CA ILE A 18 -2.74 0.28 -11.68
C ILE A 18 -2.94 0.30 -13.19
N GLU A 19 -3.67 -0.67 -13.75
CA GLU A 19 -4.01 -0.72 -15.18
C GLU A 19 -4.89 0.46 -15.64
N LYS A 20 -5.60 1.13 -14.73
CA LYS A 20 -6.56 2.20 -15.03
C LYS A 20 -6.02 3.61 -14.81
N VAL A 21 -4.87 3.74 -14.16
CA VAL A 21 -4.27 5.04 -13.83
C VAL A 21 -3.16 5.43 -14.80
N SER A 22 -2.91 6.72 -14.91
CA SER A 22 -1.75 7.24 -15.63
C SER A 22 -0.45 7.04 -14.84
N LYS A 23 0.70 7.31 -15.47
CA LYS A 23 2.00 7.30 -14.77
C LYS A 23 2.07 8.43 -13.74
N GLU A 24 1.44 9.55 -14.04
CA GLU A 24 1.36 10.74 -13.20
C GLU A 24 0.59 10.44 -11.91
N ASP A 25 -0.55 9.74 -12.03
CA ASP A 25 -1.36 9.25 -10.91
C ASP A 25 -0.57 8.26 -10.04
N LEU A 26 0.13 7.30 -10.65
CA LEU A 26 0.99 6.37 -9.91
C LEU A 26 2.10 7.11 -9.16
N ALA A 27 2.70 8.12 -9.79
CA ALA A 27 3.70 8.96 -9.14
C ALA A 27 3.10 9.78 -7.97
N GLU A 28 1.85 10.23 -8.09
CA GLU A 28 1.14 10.89 -6.99
C GLU A 28 0.85 9.94 -5.84
N CYS A 29 0.34 8.74 -6.13
CA CYS A 29 0.16 7.69 -5.15
C CYS A 29 1.46 7.40 -4.39
N ALA A 30 2.59 7.27 -5.10
CA ALA A 30 3.90 7.05 -4.49
C ALA A 30 4.32 8.22 -3.57
N ARG A 31 4.07 9.48 -3.97
CA ARG A 31 4.34 10.66 -3.13
C ARG A 31 3.47 10.65 -1.86
N LEU A 32 2.19 10.32 -1.98
CA LEU A 32 1.29 10.22 -0.83
C LEU A 32 1.72 9.13 0.15
N LEU A 33 2.13 7.96 -0.35
CA LEU A 33 2.67 6.89 0.48
C LEU A 33 3.95 7.32 1.20
N ALA A 34 4.88 7.99 0.51
CA ALA A 34 6.10 8.51 1.13
C ALA A 34 5.80 9.54 2.23
N LEU A 35 4.81 10.42 2.02
CA LEU A 35 4.35 11.37 3.03
C LEU A 35 3.74 10.67 4.24
N ASN A 36 2.94 9.62 4.03
CA ASN A 36 2.37 8.82 5.12
C ASN A 36 3.47 8.14 5.95
N VAL A 37 4.50 7.59 5.31
CA VAL A 37 5.67 7.00 5.98
C VAL A 37 6.41 8.06 6.80
N ALA A 38 6.73 9.21 6.22
CA ALA A 38 7.42 10.29 6.92
C ALA A 38 6.60 10.84 8.10
N HIS A 39 5.28 10.99 7.93
CA HIS A 39 4.38 11.40 9.00
C HIS A 39 4.38 10.41 10.15
N TYR A 40 4.30 9.11 9.85
CA TYR A 40 4.38 8.06 10.86
C TYR A 40 5.72 8.09 11.60
N GLN A 41 6.84 8.17 10.88
CA GLN A 41 8.17 8.21 11.47
C GLN A 41 8.38 9.41 12.39
N ASN A 42 7.91 10.58 11.98
CA ASN A 42 7.96 11.79 12.82
C ASN A 42 7.16 11.63 14.12
N LYS A 43 6.09 10.83 14.11
CA LYS A 43 5.20 10.66 15.26
C LYS A 43 5.61 9.51 16.19
N TYR A 44 6.18 8.44 15.64
CA TYR A 44 6.40 7.19 16.36
C TYR A 44 7.85 6.66 16.31
N GLY A 45 8.75 7.34 15.60
CA GLY A 45 10.16 6.95 15.48
C GLY A 45 10.47 6.19 14.18
N GLU A 46 11.74 5.81 14.00
CA GLU A 46 12.21 5.17 12.79
C GLU A 46 11.54 3.81 12.54
N LEU A 47 11.25 3.52 11.27
CA LEU A 47 10.79 2.19 10.85
C LEU A 47 12.03 1.31 10.65
N PRO A 48 12.09 0.09 11.23
CA PRO A 48 13.18 -0.84 11.01
C PRO A 48 13.10 -1.42 9.58
N LEU A 49 13.55 -0.64 8.59
CA LEU A 49 13.50 -0.97 7.16
C LEU A 49 14.21 -2.29 6.83
N GLU A 50 15.29 -2.62 7.52
CA GLU A 50 16.05 -3.87 7.29
C GLU A 50 15.22 -5.11 7.64
N GLU A 51 14.42 -5.05 8.71
CA GLU A 51 13.52 -6.13 9.11
C GLU A 51 12.33 -6.27 8.14
N GLN A 52 11.88 -5.15 7.57
CA GLN A 52 10.80 -5.12 6.57
C GLN A 52 11.22 -5.63 5.20
N LEU A 53 12.42 -5.25 4.73
CA LEU A 53 12.95 -5.71 3.45
C LEU A 53 13.23 -7.23 3.45
N ALA A 54 13.60 -7.81 4.59
CA ALA A 54 13.75 -9.26 4.74
C ALA A 54 12.44 -10.04 4.52
N MET A 55 11.28 -9.39 4.63
CA MET A 55 9.97 -10.00 4.36
C MET A 55 9.61 -10.01 2.87
N ILE A 56 10.18 -9.10 2.06
CA ILE A 56 9.97 -9.04 0.62
C ILE A 56 10.84 -10.11 -0.05
N GLY A 57 10.25 -11.27 -0.32
CA GLY A 57 10.94 -12.39 -0.99
C GLY A 57 10.96 -13.70 -0.19
N MET A 58 10.29 -13.76 0.97
CA MET A 58 10.10 -15.03 1.68
C MET A 58 9.19 -15.97 0.91
N THR A 59 9.63 -17.22 0.73
CA THR A 59 8.87 -18.25 0.01
C THR A 59 7.67 -18.79 0.78
N LYS A 60 7.63 -18.58 2.12
CA LYS A 60 6.53 -18.95 3.02
C LYS A 60 6.42 -17.96 4.20
N PRO A 61 5.61 -16.89 4.07
CA PRO A 61 5.35 -15.98 5.19
C PRO A 61 4.50 -16.66 6.27
N ASN A 62 4.69 -16.26 7.53
CA ASN A 62 3.83 -16.63 8.66
C ASN A 62 2.56 -15.75 8.72
N ASP A 63 1.63 -16.06 9.64
CA ASP A 63 0.35 -15.34 9.74
C ASP A 63 0.51 -13.83 10.01
N GLU A 64 1.46 -13.42 10.84
CA GLU A 64 1.73 -12.00 11.14
C GLU A 64 2.28 -11.28 9.90
N GLN A 65 3.12 -11.95 9.13
CA GLN A 65 3.67 -11.44 7.88
C GLN A 65 2.60 -11.35 6.80
N ILE A 66 1.70 -12.35 6.69
CA ILE A 66 0.56 -12.31 5.78
C ILE A 66 -0.36 -11.14 6.15
N GLN A 67 -0.61 -10.92 7.44
CA GLN A 67 -1.37 -9.76 7.90
C GLN A 67 -0.71 -8.46 7.48
N MET A 68 0.59 -8.29 7.77
CA MET A 68 1.31 -7.06 7.43
C MET A 68 1.31 -6.79 5.92
N LEU A 69 1.52 -7.82 5.10
CA LEU A 69 1.45 -7.71 3.64
C LEU A 69 0.03 -7.35 3.17
N THR A 70 -1.00 -7.92 3.80
CA THR A 70 -2.40 -7.60 3.53
C THR A 70 -2.71 -6.15 3.85
N ASP A 71 -2.32 -5.68 5.03
CA ASP A 71 -2.51 -4.29 5.47
C ASP A 71 -1.80 -3.31 4.54
N GLY A 72 -0.56 -3.62 4.14
CA GLY A 72 0.20 -2.81 3.19
C GLY A 72 -0.49 -2.70 1.82
N MET A 73 -1.05 -3.80 1.32
CA MET A 73 -1.78 -3.82 0.06
C MET A 73 -3.14 -3.11 0.15
N GLU A 74 -3.82 -3.21 1.27
CA GLU A 74 -5.05 -2.45 1.54
C GLU A 74 -4.78 -0.94 1.51
N ILE A 75 -3.70 -0.49 2.16
CA ILE A 75 -3.27 0.93 2.11
C ILE A 75 -3.00 1.36 0.67
N LEU A 76 -2.27 0.56 -0.11
CA LEU A 76 -1.99 0.86 -1.51
C LEU A 76 -3.27 1.00 -2.33
N VAL A 77 -4.20 0.05 -2.20
CA VAL A 77 -5.51 0.11 -2.87
C VAL A 77 -6.30 1.35 -2.46
N GLY A 78 -6.29 1.71 -1.17
CA GLY A 78 -6.97 2.90 -0.67
C GLY A 78 -6.40 4.20 -1.26
N VAL A 79 -5.06 4.33 -1.30
CA VAL A 79 -4.40 5.51 -1.87
C VAL A 79 -4.59 5.56 -3.39
N LEU A 80 -4.41 4.45 -4.11
CA LEU A 80 -4.68 4.39 -5.55
C LEU A 80 -6.14 4.70 -5.85
N GLY A 81 -7.08 4.13 -5.10
CA GLY A 81 -8.50 4.41 -5.22
C GLY A 81 -8.81 5.89 -5.07
N ASN A 82 -8.21 6.54 -4.06
CA ASN A 82 -8.35 7.97 -3.84
C ASN A 82 -7.74 8.81 -4.98
N VAL A 83 -6.59 8.42 -5.54
CA VAL A 83 -6.00 9.11 -6.70
C VAL A 83 -6.88 8.93 -7.94
N VAL A 84 -7.38 7.71 -8.19
CA VAL A 84 -8.30 7.38 -9.29
C VAL A 84 -9.60 8.16 -9.21
N THR A 85 -10.19 8.25 -8.02
CA THR A 85 -11.43 9.00 -7.79
C THR A 85 -11.20 10.50 -7.65
N GLY A 86 -9.94 10.93 -7.66
CA GLY A 86 -9.51 12.30 -7.41
C GLY A 86 -9.70 12.66 -5.95
N ILE A 87 -8.62 12.76 -5.18
CA ILE A 87 -8.67 13.48 -3.89
C ILE A 87 -8.97 14.94 -4.25
N GLY A 88 -10.25 15.29 -4.15
CA GLY A 88 -10.77 16.62 -4.39
C GLY A 88 -11.72 16.69 -5.57
N GLU A 89 -12.96 16.23 -5.38
CA GLU A 89 -14.08 17.12 -5.74
C GLU A 89 -13.97 18.41 -4.88
N SER A 90 -12.95 19.23 -5.11
CA SER A 90 -13.14 20.67 -5.12
C SER A 90 -13.83 21.01 -6.44
N LYS A 91 -15.08 20.57 -6.57
CA LYS A 91 -16.05 21.30 -7.38
C LYS A 91 -16.23 22.63 -6.66
N HIS A 92 -15.95 23.70 -7.39
CA HIS A 92 -16.06 25.10 -7.00
C HIS A 92 -17.29 25.43 -6.15
#